data_AF-A0A8T4UZJ4-F1
#
_entry.id   AF-A0A8T4UZJ4-F1
#
_cell.length_a   1.000
_cell.length_b   1.000
_cell.length_c   1.000
_cell.angle_alpha   90.00
_cell.angle_beta   90.00
_cell.angle_gamma   90.00
#
_symmetry.space_group_name_H-M   'P 1'
#
loop_
_entity.id
_entity.type
_entity.pdbx_description
1 polymer ?
#
loop_
_entity_poly.entity_id
_entity_poly.type
_entity_poly.pdbx_seq_one_letter_code
_entity_poly.pdbx_strand_id
1 'polypeptide(L)'
;MKYILMLSIFIAFIIVYLLMPWFIRYFTRIGLVVKDQHKEKKPLIPLAGGIVVFMGIFFAVMFTIFVQTFYYNSTNYLIDLLAFITSLFAITFIGFIDDLLVRKDYEASIGLKQWQKPLLTVIAAIPLMVINAGMTIVVLPYFGAVNFGILYPLILIPIGVVGASNMVNLLEGFNGLGSGLALIYLSNLSVYAYVNGSEVAALIGAVSFAAVLAFWYFNFIPAKIFPGDSLTYLLGCVIVYLKNKVMGFGLMEKLNLFMVKFILFHIF
;
A
#
# COMPACT_ATOMS: atom_id res chain seq x y z
N MET A 1 17.56 10.59 -12.19
CA MET A 1 16.40 10.23 -11.34
C MET A 1 15.64 11.37 -10.70
N LYS A 2 16.27 12.42 -10.16
CA LYS A 2 15.55 13.47 -9.39
C LYS A 2 14.33 14.08 -10.10
N TYR A 3 14.46 14.48 -11.36
CA TYR A 3 13.33 15.04 -12.14
C TYR A 3 12.23 14.01 -12.43
N ILE A 4 12.60 12.77 -12.73
CA ILE A 4 11.65 11.67 -12.95
C ILE A 4 10.85 11.44 -11.67
N LEU A 5 11.54 11.38 -10.52
CA LEU A 5 10.91 11.21 -9.22
C LEU A 5 9.87 12.30 -8.93
N MET A 6 10.23 13.59 -9.11
CA MET A 6 9.30 14.70 -8.86
C MET A 6 8.08 14.65 -9.78
N LEU A 7 8.26 14.34 -11.07
CA LEU A 7 7.17 14.21 -12.01
C LEU A 7 6.28 12.99 -11.71
N SER A 8 6.86 11.83 -11.37
CA SER A 8 6.12 10.64 -10.97
C SER A 8 5.29 10.87 -9.71
N ILE A 9 5.84 11.57 -8.71
CA ILE A 9 5.11 11.98 -7.49
C ILE A 9 3.91 12.87 -7.86
N PHE A 10 4.14 13.86 -8.72
CA PHE A 10 3.08 14.76 -9.18
C PHE A 10 1.97 14.00 -9.95
N ILE A 11 2.35 13.09 -10.85
CA ILE A 11 1.43 12.24 -11.61
C ILE A 11 0.58 11.37 -10.66
N ALA A 12 1.21 10.73 -9.67
CA ALA A 12 0.51 9.90 -8.70
C ALA A 12 -0.55 10.71 -7.92
N PHE A 13 -0.17 11.89 -7.41
CA PHE A 13 -1.07 12.76 -6.68
C PHE A 13 -2.23 13.26 -7.56
N ILE A 14 -1.92 13.81 -8.74
CA ILE A 14 -2.92 14.50 -9.58
C ILE A 14 -3.95 13.51 -10.14
N ILE A 15 -3.53 12.30 -10.50
CA ILE A 15 -4.45 11.27 -11.00
C ILE A 15 -5.45 10.88 -9.91
N VAL A 16 -4.98 10.64 -8.69
CA VAL A 16 -5.88 10.33 -7.58
C VAL A 16 -6.81 11.51 -7.29
N TYR A 17 -6.25 12.72 -7.18
CA TYR A 17 -7.01 13.92 -6.85
C TYR A 17 -8.12 14.21 -7.87
N LEU A 18 -7.85 14.06 -9.16
CA LEU A 18 -8.82 14.33 -10.23
C LEU A 18 -9.84 13.20 -10.43
N LEU A 19 -9.42 11.94 -10.28
CA LEU A 19 -10.32 10.79 -10.49
C LEU A 19 -11.23 10.53 -9.27
N MET A 20 -10.78 10.85 -8.05
CA MET A 20 -11.52 10.53 -6.83
C MET A 20 -12.96 11.08 -6.83
N PRO A 21 -13.25 12.35 -7.18
CA PRO A 21 -14.63 12.87 -7.20
C PRO A 21 -15.55 12.14 -8.20
N TRP A 22 -14.99 11.60 -9.28
CA TRP A 22 -15.76 10.78 -10.21
C TRP A 22 -16.07 9.41 -9.60
N PHE A 23 -15.08 8.74 -9.01
CA PHE A 23 -15.26 7.44 -8.36
C PHE A 23 -16.18 7.49 -7.14
N ILE A 24 -16.12 8.56 -6.33
CA ILE A 24 -17.08 8.81 -5.25
C ILE A 24 -18.51 8.75 -5.78
N ARG A 25 -18.81 9.50 -6.85
CA ARG A 25 -20.14 9.52 -7.48
C ARG A 25 -20.50 8.16 -8.07
N TYR A 26 -19.56 7.48 -8.69
CA TYR A 26 -19.77 6.17 -9.31
C TYR A 26 -20.11 5.09 -8.27
N PHE A 27 -19.30 4.96 -7.21
CA PHE A 27 -19.52 3.99 -6.14
C PHE A 27 -20.81 4.27 -5.36
N THR A 28 -21.17 5.53 -5.15
CA THR A 28 -22.49 5.88 -4.61
C THR A 28 -23.62 5.42 -5.52
N ARG A 29 -23.53 5.60 -6.85
CA ARG A 29 -24.57 5.20 -7.81
C ARG A 29 -24.77 3.69 -7.90
N ILE A 30 -23.70 2.91 -7.94
CA ILE A 30 -23.80 1.44 -7.94
C ILE A 30 -24.16 0.90 -6.55
N GLY A 31 -24.19 1.77 -5.54
CA GLY A 31 -24.55 1.42 -4.18
C GLY A 31 -23.46 0.68 -3.42
N LEU A 32 -22.19 0.83 -3.79
CA LEU A 32 -21.05 0.33 -3.01
C LEU A 32 -20.77 1.32 -1.87
N VAL A 33 -21.65 1.30 -0.87
CA VAL A 33 -21.66 2.25 0.26
C VAL A 33 -21.85 1.54 1.58
N VAL A 34 -21.24 2.06 2.62
CA VAL A 34 -21.36 1.57 4.01
C VAL A 34 -21.66 2.72 4.96
N LYS A 35 -22.23 2.41 6.13
CA LYS A 35 -22.58 3.42 7.14
C LYS A 35 -21.34 3.86 7.90
N ASP A 36 -21.14 5.18 8.07
CA ASP A 36 -20.19 5.71 9.04
C ASP A 36 -20.75 5.53 10.46
N GLN A 37 -20.27 4.51 11.18
CA GLN A 37 -20.76 4.18 12.52
C GLN A 37 -20.40 5.23 13.58
N HIS A 38 -19.42 6.09 13.31
CA HIS A 38 -18.91 7.09 14.25
C HIS A 38 -19.63 8.44 14.14
N LYS A 39 -20.69 8.52 13.32
CA LYS A 39 -21.52 9.71 13.15
C LYS A 39 -22.96 9.40 13.54
N GLU A 40 -23.59 10.30 14.28
CA GLU A 40 -24.97 10.15 14.77
C GLU A 40 -25.96 9.80 13.65
N LYS A 41 -25.86 10.49 12.50
CA LYS A 41 -26.74 10.29 11.35
C LYS A 41 -26.39 9.07 10.49
N LYS A 42 -25.32 8.34 10.83
CA LYS A 42 -24.81 7.16 10.11
C LYS A 42 -24.87 7.30 8.58
N PRO A 43 -24.29 8.38 8.00
CA PRO A 43 -24.35 8.62 6.56
C PRO A 43 -23.74 7.46 5.78
N LEU A 44 -24.28 7.21 4.59
CA LEU A 44 -23.74 6.22 3.66
C LEU A 44 -22.57 6.84 2.89
N ILE A 45 -21.39 6.24 3.04
CA ILE A 45 -20.14 6.68 2.42
C ILE A 45 -19.67 5.58 1.45
N PRO A 46 -19.25 5.93 0.21
CA PRO A 46 -18.73 4.94 -0.72
C PRO A 46 -17.47 4.25 -0.21
N LEU A 47 -17.33 2.97 -0.54
CA LEU A 47 -16.18 2.11 -0.21
C LEU A 47 -15.22 2.00 -1.43
N ALA A 48 -14.08 1.33 -1.25
CA ALA A 48 -13.11 0.95 -2.29
C ALA A 48 -12.26 2.08 -2.89
N GLY A 49 -11.82 3.03 -2.07
CA GLY A 49 -10.88 4.07 -2.49
C GLY A 49 -9.52 3.56 -2.99
N GLY A 50 -9.15 2.33 -2.64
CA GLY A 50 -7.90 1.69 -3.04
C GLY A 50 -7.68 1.57 -4.55
N ILE A 51 -8.75 1.39 -5.33
CA ILE A 51 -8.65 1.32 -6.81
C ILE A 51 -8.07 2.61 -7.37
N VAL A 52 -8.54 3.75 -6.88
CA VAL A 52 -8.11 5.06 -7.39
C VAL A 52 -6.66 5.31 -7.00
N VAL A 53 -6.28 4.95 -5.77
CA VAL A 53 -4.88 5.01 -5.30
C VAL A 53 -3.97 4.13 -6.17
N PHE A 54 -4.41 2.90 -6.50
CA PHE A 54 -3.68 2.04 -7.43
C PHE A 54 -3.50 2.70 -8.79
N MET A 55 -4.54 3.33 -9.36
CA MET A 55 -4.41 4.03 -10.65
C MET A 55 -3.33 5.12 -10.60
N GLY A 56 -3.28 5.92 -9.54
CA GLY A 56 -2.23 6.93 -9.35
C GLY A 56 -0.82 6.32 -9.35
N ILE A 57 -0.62 5.27 -8.57
CA ILE A 57 0.67 4.56 -8.50
C ILE A 57 1.01 3.92 -9.85
N PHE A 58 0.04 3.27 -10.50
CA PHE A 58 0.20 2.62 -11.80
C PHE A 58 0.71 3.59 -12.85
N PHE A 59 0.03 4.72 -13.05
CA PHE A 59 0.43 5.69 -14.06
C PHE A 59 1.78 6.35 -13.74
N ALA A 60 2.09 6.59 -12.46
CA ALA A 60 3.41 7.11 -12.06
C ALA A 60 4.55 6.11 -12.34
N VAL A 61 4.32 4.81 -12.07
CA VAL A 61 5.29 3.75 -12.37
C VAL A 61 5.43 3.56 -13.88
N MET A 62 4.34 3.54 -14.64
CA MET A 62 4.38 3.45 -16.10
C MET A 62 5.10 4.65 -16.73
N PHE A 63 4.86 5.86 -16.23
CA PHE A 63 5.61 7.05 -16.65
C PHE A 63 7.10 6.90 -16.37
N THR A 64 7.46 6.38 -15.18
CA THR A 64 8.86 6.12 -14.83
C THR A 64 9.50 5.14 -15.82
N ILE A 65 8.83 4.02 -16.11
CA ILE A 65 9.30 3.02 -17.09
C ILE A 65 9.43 3.65 -18.48
N PHE A 66 8.46 4.43 -18.92
CA PHE A 66 8.49 5.12 -20.20
C PHE A 66 9.74 6.02 -20.32
N VAL A 67 10.02 6.84 -19.31
CA VAL A 67 11.19 7.73 -19.34
C VAL A 67 12.49 6.93 -19.30
N GLN A 68 12.61 5.87 -18.48
CA GLN A 68 13.82 5.03 -18.47
C GLN A 68 14.09 4.40 -19.82
N THR A 69 13.07 3.78 -20.41
CA THR A 69 13.20 3.01 -21.63
C THR A 69 13.47 3.92 -22.84
N PHE A 70 12.71 5.00 -23.01
CA PHE A 70 12.76 5.79 -24.25
C PHE A 70 13.68 7.00 -24.18
N TYR A 71 13.88 7.61 -23.01
CA TYR A 71 14.76 8.77 -22.88
C TYR A 71 16.17 8.37 -22.47
N TYR A 72 16.30 7.46 -21.50
CA TYR A 72 17.61 7.00 -21.00
C TYR A 72 18.11 5.73 -21.68
N ASN A 73 17.32 5.08 -22.56
CA ASN A 73 17.64 3.79 -23.18
C ASN A 73 18.13 2.75 -22.15
N SER A 74 17.50 2.76 -20.98
CA SER A 74 17.86 1.89 -19.85
C SER A 74 16.69 0.99 -19.49
N THR A 75 16.99 -0.31 -19.35
CA THR A 75 16.06 -1.30 -18.81
C THR A 75 16.34 -1.57 -17.32
N ASN A 76 17.17 -0.73 -16.70
CA ASN A 76 17.45 -0.82 -15.28
C ASN A 76 16.14 -0.71 -14.50
N TYR A 77 15.96 -1.61 -13.54
CA TYR A 77 14.79 -1.67 -12.66
C TYR A 77 13.48 -2.10 -13.33
N LEU A 78 13.45 -2.37 -14.63
CA LEU A 78 12.22 -2.72 -15.36
C LEU A 78 11.52 -3.96 -14.76
N ILE A 79 12.28 -5.02 -14.47
CA ILE A 79 11.76 -6.24 -13.85
C ILE A 79 11.17 -5.95 -12.45
N ASP A 80 11.86 -5.12 -11.67
CA ASP A 80 11.45 -4.77 -10.30
C ASP A 80 10.16 -3.95 -10.28
N LEU A 81 10.07 -2.93 -11.14
CA LEU A 81 8.90 -2.07 -11.29
C LEU A 81 7.68 -2.85 -11.83
N LEU A 82 7.89 -3.73 -12.82
CA LEU A 82 6.81 -4.56 -13.37
C LEU A 82 6.34 -5.63 -12.39
N ALA A 83 7.24 -6.28 -11.65
CA ALA A 83 6.86 -7.21 -10.61
C ALA A 83 6.06 -6.51 -9.50
N PHE A 84 6.55 -5.35 -9.04
CA PHE A 84 5.84 -4.53 -8.05
C PHE A 84 4.43 -4.17 -8.53
N ILE A 85 4.27 -3.62 -9.73
CA ILE A 85 2.95 -3.18 -10.20
C ILE A 85 2.00 -4.36 -10.46
N THR A 86 2.53 -5.51 -10.90
CA THR A 86 1.74 -6.75 -11.08
C THR A 86 1.23 -7.26 -9.74
N SER A 87 2.08 -7.32 -8.72
CA SER A 87 1.67 -7.67 -7.35
C SER A 87 0.67 -6.68 -6.76
N LEU A 88 0.90 -5.38 -6.99
CA LEU A 88 0.01 -4.33 -6.51
C LEU A 88 -1.36 -4.41 -7.18
N PHE A 89 -1.41 -4.68 -8.48
CA PHE A 89 -2.66 -4.90 -9.21
C PHE A 89 -3.42 -6.11 -8.64
N ALA A 90 -2.75 -7.27 -8.54
CA ALA A 90 -3.37 -8.49 -8.05
C ALA A 90 -3.96 -8.32 -6.64
N ILE A 91 -3.19 -7.71 -5.73
CA ILE A 91 -3.63 -7.56 -4.34
C ILE A 91 -4.74 -6.52 -4.17
N THR A 92 -4.67 -5.41 -4.93
CA THR A 92 -5.74 -4.38 -4.93
C THR A 92 -7.02 -4.97 -5.51
N PHE A 93 -6.91 -5.80 -6.56
CA PHE A 93 -8.05 -6.45 -7.18
C PHE A 93 -8.71 -7.46 -6.24
N ILE A 94 -7.92 -8.24 -5.49
CA ILE A 94 -8.45 -9.13 -4.43
C ILE A 94 -9.19 -8.34 -3.36
N GLY A 95 -8.59 -7.26 -2.85
CA GLY A 95 -9.24 -6.39 -1.87
C GLY A 95 -10.51 -5.73 -2.41
N PHE A 96 -10.53 -5.38 -3.69
CA PHE A 96 -11.72 -4.83 -4.34
C PHE A 96 -12.84 -5.88 -4.49
N ILE A 97 -12.50 -7.12 -4.81
CA ILE A 97 -13.49 -8.21 -4.80
C ILE A 97 -14.09 -8.37 -3.40
N ASP A 98 -13.27 -8.31 -2.35
CA ASP A 98 -13.72 -8.33 -0.96
C ASP A 98 -14.71 -7.17 -0.70
N ASP A 99 -14.33 -5.95 -1.06
CA ASP A 99 -15.17 -4.75 -0.95
C ASP A 99 -16.52 -4.91 -1.67
N LEU A 100 -16.54 -5.50 -2.88
CA LEU A 100 -17.76 -5.74 -3.66
C LEU A 100 -18.68 -6.80 -3.05
N LEU A 101 -18.10 -7.79 -2.36
CA LEU A 101 -18.85 -8.87 -1.72
C LEU A 101 -19.51 -8.42 -0.40
N VAL A 102 -19.03 -7.32 0.20
CA VAL A 102 -19.69 -6.64 1.33
C VAL A 102 -21.02 -6.02 0.85
N ARG A 103 -22.05 -6.87 0.69
CA ARG A 103 -23.41 -6.47 0.32
C ARG A 103 -24.28 -6.11 1.54
N LYS A 104 -25.31 -5.31 1.23
CA LYS A 104 -25.91 -4.22 2.00
C LYS A 104 -26.88 -4.55 3.15
N ASP A 105 -27.32 -5.79 3.33
CA ASP A 105 -28.64 -6.00 3.94
C ASP A 105 -28.68 -6.91 5.18
N TYR A 106 -27.55 -7.43 5.66
CA TYR A 106 -27.55 -8.31 6.83
C TYR A 106 -26.54 -7.86 7.88
N GLU A 107 -26.91 -8.04 9.14
CA GLU A 107 -26.13 -7.73 10.36
C GLU A 107 -24.74 -8.40 10.40
N ALA A 108 -24.40 -9.22 9.41
CA ALA A 108 -23.07 -9.77 9.17
C ALA A 108 -22.68 -9.59 7.68
N SER A 109 -21.65 -8.79 7.42
CA SER A 109 -21.02 -8.64 6.10
C SER A 109 -20.34 -9.95 5.70
N ILE A 110 -20.86 -10.64 4.66
CA ILE A 110 -20.18 -11.80 4.07
C ILE A 110 -19.20 -11.29 3.00
N GLY A 111 -18.05 -10.78 3.45
CA GLY A 111 -16.88 -10.61 2.57
C GLY A 111 -16.29 -11.97 2.16
N LEU A 112 -15.08 -11.96 1.63
CA LEU A 112 -14.29 -13.19 1.45
C LEU A 112 -14.19 -13.94 2.78
N LYS A 113 -14.28 -15.27 2.73
CA LYS A 113 -14.09 -16.10 3.94
C LYS A 113 -12.71 -15.82 4.50
N GLN A 114 -12.59 -15.79 5.82
CA GLN A 114 -11.35 -15.41 6.50
C GLN A 114 -10.14 -16.29 6.11
N TRP A 115 -10.38 -17.54 5.69
CA TRP A 115 -9.33 -18.43 5.17
C TRP A 115 -8.93 -18.14 3.71
N GLN A 116 -9.80 -17.50 2.91
CA GLN A 116 -9.53 -17.14 1.50
C GLN A 116 -8.62 -15.92 1.39
N LYS A 117 -8.77 -14.94 2.31
CA LYS A 117 -7.97 -13.71 2.36
C LYS A 117 -6.45 -14.00 2.33
N PRO A 118 -5.87 -14.80 3.25
CA PRO A 118 -4.45 -15.10 3.23
C PRO A 118 -4.03 -15.85 1.96
N LEU A 119 -4.79 -16.86 1.53
CA LEU A 119 -4.46 -17.64 0.33
C LEU A 119 -4.35 -16.77 -0.93
N LEU A 120 -5.32 -15.88 -1.14
CA LEU A 120 -5.32 -14.97 -2.29
C LEU A 120 -4.18 -13.95 -2.22
N THR A 121 -3.89 -13.41 -1.03
CA THR A 121 -2.76 -12.47 -0.86
C THR A 121 -1.39 -13.12 -1.08
N VAL A 122 -1.23 -14.43 -0.82
CA VAL A 122 -0.01 -15.19 -1.19
C VAL A 122 0.16 -15.24 -2.71
N ILE A 123 -0.93 -15.49 -3.46
CA ILE A 123 -0.88 -15.50 -4.93
C ILE A 123 -0.46 -14.13 -5.47
N ALA A 124 -0.95 -13.05 -4.87
CA ALA A 124 -0.54 -11.69 -5.24
C ALA A 124 0.93 -11.39 -4.94
N ALA A 125 1.57 -12.10 -4.00
CA ALA A 125 2.98 -11.93 -3.67
C ALA A 125 3.93 -12.62 -4.67
N ILE A 126 3.44 -13.54 -5.52
CA ILE A 126 4.27 -14.35 -6.43
C ILE A 126 5.24 -13.51 -7.28
N PRO A 127 4.82 -12.42 -7.96
CA PRO A 127 5.76 -11.60 -8.73
C PRO A 127 6.95 -11.11 -7.91
N LEU A 128 6.74 -10.67 -6.65
CA LEU A 128 7.80 -10.26 -5.74
C LEU A 128 8.69 -11.43 -5.28
N MET A 129 8.12 -12.62 -5.11
CA MET A 129 8.85 -13.83 -4.73
C MET A 129 9.83 -14.24 -5.84
N VAL A 130 9.36 -14.27 -7.09
CA VAL A 130 10.13 -14.73 -8.25
C VAL A 130 11.36 -13.85 -8.51
N ILE A 131 11.23 -12.53 -8.32
CA ILE A 131 12.35 -11.61 -8.53
C ILE A 131 13.27 -11.49 -7.30
N ASN A 132 13.01 -12.26 -6.23
CA ASN A 132 13.67 -12.15 -4.94
C ASN A 132 13.72 -10.68 -4.46
N ALA A 133 12.55 -10.06 -4.27
CA ALA A 133 12.39 -8.64 -3.98
C ALA A 133 12.90 -8.18 -2.59
N GLY A 134 13.91 -8.83 -2.00
CA GLY A 134 14.52 -8.42 -0.73
C GLY A 134 15.94 -8.94 -0.55
N MET A 135 16.45 -8.80 0.67
CA MET A 135 17.79 -9.25 1.04
C MET A 135 17.70 -10.53 1.86
N THR A 136 18.41 -11.58 1.43
CA THR A 136 18.39 -12.89 2.09
C THR A 136 19.02 -12.87 3.49
N ILE A 137 19.86 -11.87 3.77
CA ILE A 137 20.47 -11.66 5.08
C ILE A 137 19.63 -10.66 5.87
N VAL A 138 19.12 -11.11 7.01
CA VAL A 138 18.33 -10.29 7.95
C VAL A 138 19.09 -10.20 9.25
N VAL A 139 19.23 -8.98 9.78
CA VAL A 139 19.83 -8.74 11.09
C VAL A 139 18.73 -8.83 12.14
N LEU A 140 18.71 -9.95 12.88
CA LEU A 140 17.75 -10.17 13.95
C LEU A 140 18.25 -9.55 15.26
N PRO A 141 17.35 -8.96 16.09
CA PRO A 141 17.69 -8.58 17.45
C PRO A 141 18.25 -9.79 18.20
N TYR A 142 19.38 -9.60 18.89
CA TYR A 142 20.08 -10.61 19.71
C TYR A 142 20.76 -11.77 18.94
N PHE A 143 20.27 -12.16 17.76
CA PHE A 143 20.82 -13.26 16.97
C PHE A 143 21.79 -12.83 15.87
N GLY A 144 21.91 -11.53 15.60
CA GLY A 144 22.82 -11.01 14.57
C GLY A 144 22.32 -11.29 13.15
N ALA A 145 23.23 -11.29 12.18
CA ALA A 145 22.91 -11.51 10.78
C ALA A 145 22.62 -13.00 10.50
N VAL A 146 21.39 -13.30 10.06
CA VAL A 146 20.95 -14.64 9.65
C VAL A 146 20.67 -14.63 8.15
N ASN A 147 21.27 -15.58 7.42
CA ASN A 147 21.02 -15.77 5.99
C ASN A 147 19.90 -16.80 5.78
N PHE A 148 18.74 -16.32 5.34
CA PHE A 148 17.58 -17.14 5.04
C PHE A 148 17.63 -17.78 3.65
N GLY A 149 18.58 -17.38 2.78
CA GLY A 149 18.72 -17.92 1.43
C GLY A 149 17.40 -17.92 0.65
N ILE A 150 17.06 -19.06 0.04
CA ILE A 150 15.82 -19.23 -0.74
C ILE A 150 14.54 -19.17 0.11
N LEU A 151 14.63 -19.39 1.42
CA LEU A 151 13.47 -19.29 2.31
C LEU A 151 12.99 -17.84 2.45
N TYR A 152 13.87 -16.85 2.20
CA TYR A 152 13.46 -15.44 2.24
C TYR A 152 12.37 -15.13 1.21
N PRO A 153 12.59 -15.30 -0.10
CA PRO A 153 11.55 -15.04 -1.08
C PRO A 153 10.37 -16.01 -0.98
N LEU A 154 10.60 -17.28 -0.64
CA LEU A 154 9.53 -18.29 -0.64
C LEU A 154 8.60 -18.23 0.58
N ILE A 155 9.09 -17.74 1.73
CA ILE A 155 8.34 -17.76 2.99
C ILE A 155 8.14 -16.35 3.54
N LEU A 156 9.22 -15.57 3.69
CA LEU A 156 9.14 -14.27 4.38
C LEU A 156 8.39 -13.21 3.57
N ILE A 157 8.56 -13.18 2.24
CA ILE A 157 7.81 -12.26 1.38
C ILE A 157 6.29 -12.49 1.46
N PRO A 158 5.76 -13.71 1.18
CA PRO A 158 4.32 -13.93 1.20
C PRO A 158 3.72 -13.78 2.61
N ILE A 159 4.40 -14.25 3.67
CA ILE A 159 3.95 -14.03 5.05
C ILE A 159 3.92 -12.53 5.38
N GLY A 160 4.93 -11.78 4.94
CA GLY A 160 4.99 -10.34 5.09
C GLY A 160 3.79 -9.66 4.44
N VAL A 161 3.50 -9.98 3.16
CA VAL A 161 2.38 -9.41 2.42
C VAL A 161 1.04 -9.72 3.09
N VAL A 162 0.80 -10.99 3.46
CA VAL A 162 -0.41 -11.43 4.17
C VAL A 162 -0.55 -10.70 5.51
N GLY A 163 0.51 -10.70 6.32
CA GLY A 163 0.51 -10.14 7.67
C GLY A 163 0.32 -8.63 7.67
N ALA A 164 1.05 -7.92 6.82
CA ALA A 164 0.95 -6.47 6.72
C ALA A 164 -0.42 -6.02 6.19
N SER A 165 -0.96 -6.70 5.18
CA SER A 165 -2.29 -6.38 4.62
C SER A 165 -3.39 -6.50 5.68
N ASN A 166 -3.39 -7.58 6.46
CA ASN A 166 -4.34 -7.76 7.55
C ASN A 166 -4.10 -6.77 8.70
N MET A 167 -2.84 -6.49 9.05
CA MET A 167 -2.53 -5.53 10.11
C MET A 167 -2.98 -4.11 9.76
N VAL A 168 -2.74 -3.66 8.53
CA VAL A 168 -3.22 -2.34 8.08
C VAL A 168 -4.75 -2.29 8.12
N ASN A 169 -5.42 -3.38 7.70
CA ASN A 169 -6.88 -3.46 7.79
C ASN A 169 -7.40 -3.32 9.24
N LEU A 170 -6.74 -3.97 10.21
CA LEU A 170 -7.13 -3.87 11.63
C LEU A 170 -6.93 -2.47 12.24
N LEU A 171 -6.06 -1.64 11.64
CA LEU A 171 -5.80 -0.27 12.09
C LEU A 171 -6.77 0.75 11.47
N GLU A 172 -7.56 0.36 10.47
CA GLU A 172 -8.64 1.18 9.93
C GLU A 172 -9.87 1.10 10.85
N GLY A 173 -10.12 2.17 11.60
CA GLY A 173 -11.31 2.29 12.45
C GLY A 173 -11.94 3.68 12.42
N PHE A 174 -11.15 4.72 12.15
CA PHE A 174 -11.60 6.11 12.15
C PHE A 174 -11.25 6.81 10.84
N ASN A 175 -12.08 7.78 10.45
CA ASN A 175 -11.91 8.57 9.23
C ASN A 175 -10.52 9.23 9.17
N GLY A 176 -9.72 8.85 8.18
CA GLY A 176 -8.36 9.38 7.98
C GLY A 176 -7.27 8.78 8.87
N LEU A 177 -7.58 7.85 9.78
CA LEU A 177 -6.61 7.27 10.71
C LEU A 177 -5.61 6.35 9.99
N GLY A 178 -6.07 5.25 9.39
CA GLY A 178 -5.15 4.26 8.83
C GLY A 178 -4.41 4.78 7.60
N SER A 179 -5.09 5.54 6.72
CA SER A 179 -4.43 6.27 5.64
C SER A 179 -3.44 7.34 6.14
N GLY A 180 -3.74 8.01 7.25
CA GLY A 180 -2.82 8.94 7.92
C GLY A 180 -1.57 8.26 8.49
N LEU A 181 -1.74 7.11 9.17
CA LEU A 181 -0.63 6.28 9.64
C LEU A 181 0.22 5.78 8.47
N ALA A 182 -0.43 5.37 7.37
CA ALA A 182 0.26 4.94 6.17
C ALA A 182 1.13 6.06 5.57
N LEU A 183 0.67 7.32 5.57
CA LEU A 183 1.50 8.46 5.13
C LEU A 183 2.78 8.62 5.95
N ILE A 184 2.68 8.48 7.28
CA ILE A 184 3.84 8.54 8.18
C ILE A 184 4.81 7.38 7.88
N TYR A 185 4.29 6.18 7.70
CA TYR A 185 5.12 5.01 7.37
C TYR A 185 5.79 5.11 6.00
N LEU A 186 5.05 5.48 4.96
CA LEU A 186 5.55 5.58 3.59
C LEU A 186 6.60 6.68 3.45
N SER A 187 6.40 7.83 4.08
CA SER A 187 7.39 8.91 4.08
C SER A 187 8.71 8.47 4.73
N ASN A 188 8.66 7.83 5.90
CA ASN A 188 9.85 7.31 6.58
C ASN A 188 10.57 6.24 5.74
N LEU A 189 9.85 5.25 5.21
CA LEU A 189 10.44 4.19 4.39
C LEU A 189 11.03 4.75 3.08
N SER A 190 10.39 5.72 2.45
CA SER A 190 10.89 6.39 1.24
C SER A 190 12.17 7.18 1.50
N VAL A 191 12.19 8.01 2.55
CA VAL A 191 13.38 8.79 2.94
C VAL A 191 14.54 7.86 3.29
N TYR A 192 14.27 6.80 4.05
CA TYR A 192 15.30 5.84 4.41
C TYR A 192 15.85 5.08 3.20
N ALA A 193 14.98 4.65 2.28
CA ALA A 193 15.41 4.04 1.03
C ALA A 193 16.31 4.98 0.23
N TYR A 194 15.96 6.28 0.19
CA TYR A 194 16.77 7.30 -0.48
C TYR A 194 18.16 7.45 0.15
N VAL A 195 18.23 7.57 1.48
CA VAL A 195 19.49 7.72 2.23
C VAL A 195 20.40 6.51 2.06
N ASN A 196 19.83 5.30 1.95
CA ASN A 196 20.58 4.05 1.77
C ASN A 196 20.81 3.68 0.29
N GLY A 197 20.53 4.59 -0.66
CA GLY A 197 20.82 4.38 -2.08
C GLY A 197 19.88 3.42 -2.83
N SER A 198 18.75 3.03 -2.22
CA SER A 198 17.73 2.21 -2.87
C SER A 198 16.77 3.08 -3.69
N GLU A 199 17.21 3.48 -4.88
CA GLU A 199 16.49 4.45 -5.73
C GLU A 199 15.07 4.02 -6.08
N VAL A 200 14.88 2.74 -6.41
CA VAL A 200 13.57 2.18 -6.79
C VAL A 200 12.60 2.18 -5.62
N ALA A 201 13.06 1.77 -4.43
CA ALA A 201 12.23 1.78 -3.24
C ALA A 201 11.90 3.21 -2.80
N ALA A 202 12.86 4.14 -2.89
CA ALA A 202 12.60 5.56 -2.63
C ALA A 202 11.50 6.10 -3.56
N LEU A 203 11.58 5.78 -4.86
CA LEU A 203 10.59 6.16 -5.85
C LEU A 203 9.21 5.58 -5.54
N ILE A 204 9.11 4.26 -5.33
CA ILE A 204 7.85 3.59 -5.02
C ILE A 204 7.24 4.17 -3.74
N GLY A 205 8.03 4.37 -2.69
CA GLY A 205 7.55 4.95 -1.44
C GLY A 205 7.02 6.37 -1.62
N ALA A 206 7.69 7.19 -2.43
CA ALA A 206 7.29 8.57 -2.66
C ALA A 206 6.02 8.68 -3.53
N VAL A 207 5.90 7.88 -4.59
CA VAL A 207 4.68 7.88 -5.43
C VAL A 207 3.49 7.30 -4.68
N SER A 208 3.69 6.26 -3.85
CA SER A 208 2.65 5.73 -2.98
C SER A 208 2.22 6.73 -1.92
N PHE A 209 3.17 7.43 -1.28
CA PHE A 209 2.88 8.52 -0.36
C PHE A 209 2.00 9.59 -1.04
N ALA A 210 2.36 10.02 -2.24
CA ALA A 210 1.63 11.06 -2.97
C ALA A 210 0.21 10.63 -3.35
N ALA A 211 0.04 9.39 -3.84
CA ALA A 211 -1.27 8.82 -4.15
C ALA A 211 -2.15 8.71 -2.90
N VAL A 212 -1.60 8.23 -1.79
CA VAL A 212 -2.31 8.11 -0.52
C VAL A 212 -2.63 9.49 0.06
N LEU A 213 -1.77 10.49 -0.13
CA LEU A 213 -2.00 11.85 0.37
C LEU A 213 -3.20 12.49 -0.32
N ALA A 214 -3.30 12.31 -1.65
CA ALA A 214 -4.46 12.74 -2.42
C ALA A 214 -5.74 12.02 -1.97
N PHE A 215 -5.69 10.70 -1.71
CA PHE A 215 -6.83 9.96 -1.16
C PHE A 215 -7.21 10.43 0.25
N TRP A 216 -6.21 10.62 1.12
CA TRP A 216 -6.37 11.05 2.50
C TRP A 216 -7.15 12.36 2.58
N TYR A 217 -6.94 13.29 1.67
CA TYR A 217 -7.74 14.52 1.57
C TYR A 217 -9.26 14.27 1.46
N PHE A 218 -9.69 13.21 0.79
CA PHE A 218 -11.11 12.84 0.68
C PHE A 218 -11.59 11.91 1.80
N ASN A 219 -10.66 11.23 2.47
CA ASN A 219 -10.96 10.32 3.58
C ASN A 219 -10.95 11.04 4.95
N PHE A 220 -10.24 12.15 5.06
CA PHE A 220 -10.15 12.96 6.27
C PHE A 220 -11.52 13.55 6.66
N ILE A 221 -11.71 13.79 7.95
CA ILE A 221 -13.01 14.14 8.54
C ILE A 221 -13.59 15.43 7.92
N PRO A 222 -14.86 15.44 7.48
CA PRO A 222 -15.77 14.29 7.31
C PRO A 222 -15.45 13.48 6.04
N ALA A 223 -15.36 12.15 6.18
CA ALA A 223 -15.00 11.27 5.08
C ALA A 223 -16.02 11.34 3.94
N LYS A 224 -15.51 11.40 2.70
CA LYS A 224 -16.29 11.34 1.46
C LYS A 224 -16.16 9.98 0.76
N ILE A 225 -15.14 9.21 1.12
CA ILE A 225 -14.87 7.86 0.66
C ILE A 225 -14.10 7.10 1.74
N PHE A 226 -14.37 5.81 1.86
CA PHE A 226 -13.65 4.90 2.73
C PHE A 226 -12.59 4.09 1.98
N PRO A 227 -11.51 3.70 2.68
CA PRO A 227 -10.37 3.01 2.07
C PRO A 227 -10.79 1.67 1.45
N GLY A 228 -11.56 0.86 2.19
CA GLY A 228 -11.87 -0.52 1.81
C GLY A 228 -10.68 -1.46 1.91
N ASP A 229 -10.94 -2.76 1.77
CA ASP A 229 -9.93 -3.81 1.72
C ASP A 229 -9.02 -3.64 0.50
N SER A 230 -9.53 -3.04 -0.59
CA SER A 230 -8.72 -2.64 -1.73
C SER A 230 -7.55 -1.73 -1.36
N LEU A 231 -7.72 -0.77 -0.44
CA LEU A 231 -6.61 0.11 -0.03
C LEU A 231 -5.72 -0.54 1.03
N THR A 232 -6.30 -1.24 2.01
CA THR A 232 -5.52 -1.79 3.13
C THR A 232 -4.57 -2.88 2.66
N TYR A 233 -5.02 -3.73 1.73
CA TYR A 233 -4.17 -4.75 1.12
C TYR A 233 -3.10 -4.13 0.22
N LEU A 234 -3.47 -3.12 -0.58
CA LEU A 234 -2.52 -2.34 -1.39
C LEU A 234 -1.39 -1.78 -0.49
N LEU A 235 -1.75 -1.10 0.59
CA LEU A 235 -0.79 -0.51 1.53
C LEU A 235 0.11 -1.57 2.20
N GLY A 236 -0.46 -2.71 2.61
CA GLY A 236 0.31 -3.83 3.14
C GLY A 236 1.39 -4.32 2.18
N CYS A 237 1.04 -4.49 0.91
CA CYS A 237 1.99 -4.89 -0.14
C CYS A 237 3.10 -3.84 -0.36
N VAL A 238 2.74 -2.55 -0.44
CA VAL A 238 3.74 -1.47 -0.59
C VAL A 238 4.70 -1.45 0.59
N ILE A 239 4.19 -1.53 1.82
CA ILE A 239 5.02 -1.50 3.04
C ILE A 239 6.01 -2.68 3.04
N VAL A 240 5.56 -3.88 2.67
CA VAL A 240 6.41 -5.07 2.63
C VAL A 240 7.47 -4.96 1.54
N TYR A 241 7.09 -4.50 0.35
CA TYR A 241 8.05 -4.23 -0.73
C TYR A 241 9.15 -3.28 -0.27
N LEU A 242 8.77 -2.13 0.30
CA LEU A 242 9.73 -1.13 0.79
C LEU A 242 10.60 -1.71 1.90
N LYS A 243 9.99 -2.40 2.88
CA LYS A 243 10.71 -3.01 4.00
C LYS A 243 11.77 -3.98 3.47
N ASN A 244 11.42 -4.87 2.54
CA ASN A 244 12.33 -5.87 1.99
C ASN A 244 13.52 -5.24 1.24
N LYS A 245 13.31 -4.10 0.58
CA LYS A 245 14.38 -3.34 -0.11
C LYS A 245 15.28 -2.54 0.83
N VAL A 246 14.92 -2.39 2.10
CA VAL A 246 15.70 -1.63 3.10
C VAL A 246 16.09 -2.43 4.35
N MET A 247 15.66 -3.69 4.49
CA MET A 247 15.73 -4.48 5.73
C MET A 247 17.16 -4.78 6.20
N GLY A 248 18.12 -4.93 5.28
CA GLY A 248 19.51 -5.27 5.62
C GLY A 248 20.32 -4.13 6.23
N PHE A 249 19.71 -2.97 6.47
CA PHE A 249 20.38 -1.80 7.04
C PHE A 249 20.13 -1.60 8.56
N GLY A 250 19.47 -2.55 9.26
CA GLY A 250 19.50 -2.73 10.73
C GLY A 250 18.85 -1.65 11.64
N LEU A 251 18.75 -0.38 11.22
CA LEU A 251 18.27 0.73 12.06
C LEU A 251 16.74 0.92 12.05
N MET A 252 16.06 0.40 11.02
CA MET A 252 14.64 0.66 10.75
C MET A 252 13.67 0.05 11.78
N GLU A 253 13.99 -1.11 12.35
CA GLU A 253 13.08 -1.77 13.30
C GLU A 253 12.91 -0.97 14.60
N LYS A 254 13.96 -0.27 15.04
CA LYS A 254 13.91 0.56 16.26
C LYS A 254 13.15 1.87 16.05
N LEU A 255 13.31 2.53 14.91
CA LEU A 255 12.65 3.81 14.59
C LEU A 255 11.14 3.65 14.37
N ASN A 256 10.72 2.59 13.66
CA ASN A 256 9.29 2.37 13.41
C ASN A 256 8.55 1.93 14.68
N LEU A 257 9.14 1.07 15.52
CA LEU A 257 8.54 0.70 16.82
C LEU A 257 8.41 1.90 17.77
N PHE A 258 9.37 2.83 17.74
CA PHE A 258 9.32 4.04 18.55
C PHE A 258 8.17 4.97 18.13
N MET A 259 7.99 5.20 16.83
CA MET A 259 6.94 6.11 16.32
C MET A 259 5.53 5.52 16.45
N VAL A 260 5.36 4.21 16.24
CA VAL A 260 4.07 3.53 16.48
C VAL A 260 3.68 3.61 17.95
N LYS A 261 4.64 3.38 18.86
CA LYS A 261 4.42 3.57 20.29
C LYS A 261 4.08 5.01 20.60
N PHE A 262 4.81 5.98 20.04
CA PHE A 262 4.55 7.41 20.26
C PHE A 262 3.11 7.80 19.89
N ILE A 263 2.62 7.32 18.75
CA ILE A 263 1.27 7.61 18.25
C ILE A 263 0.20 6.91 19.10
N LEU A 264 0.40 5.62 19.45
CA LEU A 264 -0.54 4.89 20.31
C LEU A 264 -0.64 5.50 21.72
N PHE A 265 0.43 6.11 22.23
CA PHE A 265 0.44 6.75 23.55
C PHE A 265 -0.14 8.18 23.58
N HIS A 266 -0.38 8.81 22.43
CA HIS A 266 -0.90 10.19 22.37
C HIS A 266 -2.29 10.29 21.74
N ILE A 267 -2.82 9.22 21.16
CA ILE A 267 -4.16 9.16 20.56
C ILE A 267 -5.16 8.39 21.46
N PHE A 268 -4.69 7.69 22.49
CA PHE A 268 -5.49 7.09 23.57
C PHE A 268 -5.13 7.71 24.92
#